data_AF-A0AAW0GJ02-F1
#
_entry.id   AF-A0AAW0GJ02-F1
#
_cell.length_a   1.000
_cell.length_b   1.000
_cell.length_c   1.000
_cell.angle_alpha   90.00
_cell.angle_beta   90.00
_cell.angle_gamma   90.00
#
_symmetry.space_group_name_H-M   'P 1'
#
loop_
_entity.id
_entity.type
_entity.pdbx_description
1 polymer ?
#
loop_
_entity_poly.entity_id
_entity_poly.type
_entity_poly.pdbx_seq_one_letter_code
_entity_poly.pdbx_strand_id
1 'polypeptide(L)'
;MSQDNAAEQNIQMWKVKKLIKSLDMARGAGTSMISLIIPPKDQISRVSAMLTQEYGTASNIKSRVNRLSVLAAITSTQQRLKLYNRVPPNGLVLFVGTILTDEGKEKKVSFDFEPHKPINTSLYLCDNKFHTEALQELLESDSKFGFIVMDGNGTLFGTVAGNTREVIHKFTVDLPKKHGRGGQSALRFARLRDEKRHNYVRKVAELAVQHFITQDKVNVTGLVLAGSADFKTELSLSDMFDQRLAAKIIKVVDVSYGGENGFNQVGFCYSVVTSDLLSR
;
A
#
# COMPACT_ATOMS: atom_id res chain seq x y z
N MET A 1 -6.24 -14.11 -13.41
CA MET A 1 -5.51 -13.04 -14.13
C MET A 1 -4.31 -13.72 -14.80
N SER A 2 -4.26 -13.68 -16.13
CA SER A 2 -3.31 -14.42 -16.98
C SER A 2 -1.85 -14.01 -16.72
N GLN A 3 -0.92 -14.97 -16.88
CA GLN A 3 0.53 -14.76 -16.66
C GLN A 3 1.12 -13.61 -17.50
N ASP A 4 0.51 -13.31 -18.65
CA ASP A 4 0.90 -12.19 -19.51
C ASP A 4 0.76 -10.82 -18.83
N ASN A 5 -0.29 -10.61 -18.01
CA ASN A 5 -0.48 -9.36 -17.27
C ASN A 5 0.61 -9.14 -16.22
N ALA A 6 1.12 -10.21 -15.60
CA ALA A 6 2.21 -10.11 -14.63
C ALA A 6 3.53 -9.75 -15.30
N ALA A 7 3.80 -10.30 -16.49
CA ALA A 7 4.97 -9.94 -17.28
C ALA A 7 4.92 -8.47 -17.75
N GLU A 8 3.76 -8.00 -18.23
CA GLU A 8 3.58 -6.60 -18.61
C GLU A 8 3.73 -5.64 -17.42
N GLN A 9 3.16 -5.98 -16.26
CA GLN A 9 3.35 -5.21 -15.02
C GLN A 9 4.82 -5.14 -14.61
N ASN A 10 5.57 -6.24 -14.71
CA ASN A 10 7.00 -6.27 -14.44
C ASN A 10 7.79 -5.38 -15.41
N ILE A 11 7.42 -5.37 -16.69
CA ILE A 11 8.03 -4.48 -17.70
C ILE A 11 7.74 -3.01 -17.38
N GLN A 12 6.50 -2.67 -17.01
CA GLN A 12 6.15 -1.30 -16.61
C GLN A 12 6.90 -0.88 -15.34
N MET A 13 6.97 -1.76 -14.34
CA MET A 13 7.73 -1.52 -13.12
C MET A 13 9.22 -1.29 -13.42
N TRP A 14 9.80 -2.08 -14.33
CA TRP A 14 11.18 -1.89 -14.77
C TRP A 14 11.40 -0.55 -15.49
N LYS A 15 10.47 -0.14 -16.36
CA LYS A 15 10.52 1.18 -17.03
C LYS A 15 10.49 2.32 -16.01
N VAL A 16 9.61 2.24 -15.01
CA VAL A 16 9.52 3.24 -13.93
C VAL A 16 10.79 3.26 -13.06
N LYS A 17 11.34 2.09 -12.69
CA LYS A 17 12.63 2.00 -11.98
C LYS A 17 13.76 2.66 -12.76
N LYS A 18 13.83 2.40 -14.07
CA LYS A 18 14.83 3.01 -14.95
C LYS A 18 14.65 4.52 -15.07
N LEU A 19 13.41 4.98 -15.15
CA LEU A 19 13.08 6.41 -15.16
C LEU A 19 13.51 7.10 -13.87
N ILE A 20 13.18 6.53 -12.71
CA ILE A 20 13.56 7.10 -11.41
C ILE A 20 15.07 7.16 -11.24
N LYS A 21 15.80 6.11 -11.64
CA LYS A 21 17.27 6.13 -11.65
C LYS A 21 17.82 7.24 -12.56
N SER A 22 17.18 7.49 -13.71
CA SER A 22 17.58 8.59 -14.61
C SER A 22 17.27 9.97 -14.03
N LEU A 23 16.16 10.12 -13.30
CA LEU A 23 15.76 11.37 -12.66
C LEU A 23 16.66 11.71 -11.46
N ASP A 24 17.13 10.70 -10.72
CA ASP A 24 18.03 10.87 -9.58
C ASP A 24 19.46 11.28 -10.01
N MET A 25 19.92 10.78 -11.16
CA MET A 25 21.19 11.22 -11.75
C MET A 25 21.11 12.62 -12.39
N ALA A 26 19.91 13.08 -12.74
CA ALA A 26 19.72 14.37 -13.37
C ALA A 26 19.89 15.52 -12.37
N ARG A 27 20.84 16.41 -12.64
CA ARG A 27 21.05 17.64 -11.85
C ARG A 27 20.81 18.88 -12.70
N GLY A 28 20.08 19.84 -12.12
CA GLY A 28 19.81 21.13 -12.72
C GLY A 28 20.87 22.17 -12.37
N ALA A 29 21.00 23.20 -13.21
CA ALA A 29 21.77 24.39 -12.90
C ALA A 29 20.94 25.34 -12.01
N GLY A 30 21.04 25.18 -10.69
CA GLY A 30 20.28 25.97 -9.71
C GLY A 30 18.91 25.36 -9.37
N THR A 31 17.96 26.18 -8.90
CA THR A 31 16.63 25.74 -8.42
C THR A 31 15.60 25.74 -9.54
N SER A 32 15.71 24.84 -10.51
CA SER A 32 14.82 24.78 -11.69
C SER A 32 14.06 23.46 -11.82
N MET A 33 14.15 22.58 -10.82
CA MET A 33 13.58 21.24 -10.86
C MET A 33 12.34 21.17 -9.98
N ILE A 34 11.18 21.01 -10.62
CA ILE A 34 9.88 20.88 -9.95
C ILE A 34 9.55 19.40 -9.84
N SER A 35 9.30 18.95 -8.61
CA SER A 35 8.75 17.64 -8.28
C SER A 35 7.34 17.85 -7.75
N LEU A 36 6.34 17.36 -8.49
CA LEU A 36 4.93 17.47 -8.15
C LEU A 36 4.28 16.09 -8.10
N ILE A 37 3.71 15.73 -6.95
CA ILE A 37 2.99 14.48 -6.73
C ILE A 37 1.58 14.83 -6.28
N ILE A 38 0.58 14.30 -6.98
CA ILE A 38 -0.84 14.55 -6.74
C ILE A 38 -1.50 13.22 -6.34
N PRO A 39 -2.08 13.11 -5.13
CA PRO A 39 -2.72 11.88 -4.69
C PRO A 39 -4.05 11.64 -5.43
N PRO A 40 -4.52 10.39 -5.51
CA PRO A 40 -5.83 10.10 -6.05
C PRO A 40 -6.88 10.73 -5.14
N LYS A 41 -7.96 11.25 -5.75
CA LYS A 41 -9.05 12.04 -5.14
C LYS A 41 -8.80 13.54 -4.98
N ASP A 42 -7.58 14.05 -5.22
CA ASP A 42 -7.39 15.50 -5.26
C ASP A 42 -7.92 16.11 -6.58
N GLN A 43 -8.21 17.41 -6.56
CA GLN A 43 -8.75 18.12 -7.72
C GLN A 43 -7.63 18.85 -8.47
N ILE A 44 -7.61 18.69 -9.80
CA ILE A 44 -6.66 19.39 -10.68
C ILE A 44 -6.76 20.91 -10.54
N SER A 45 -7.97 21.44 -10.36
CA SER A 45 -8.24 22.86 -10.14
C SER A 45 -7.48 23.43 -8.95
N ARG A 46 -7.43 22.70 -7.83
CA ARG A 46 -6.69 23.09 -6.63
C ARG A 46 -5.20 23.19 -6.89
N VAL A 47 -4.63 22.18 -7.56
CA VAL A 47 -3.21 22.17 -7.92
C VAL A 47 -2.87 23.28 -8.91
N SER A 48 -3.75 23.54 -9.88
CA SER A 48 -3.60 24.65 -10.82
C SER A 48 -3.62 26.02 -10.12
N ALA A 49 -4.47 26.20 -9.10
CA ALA A 49 -4.52 27.41 -8.31
C ALA A 49 -3.22 27.60 -7.49
N MET A 50 -2.73 26.53 -6.87
CA MET A 50 -1.45 26.54 -6.15
C MET A 50 -0.28 26.90 -7.08
N LEU A 51 -0.17 26.28 -8.27
CA LEU A 51 0.87 26.63 -9.24
C LEU A 51 0.76 28.10 -9.73
N THR A 52 -0.43 28.68 -9.75
CA THR A 52 -0.63 30.09 -10.11
C THR A 52 -0.14 31.02 -9.00
N GLN A 53 -0.35 30.66 -7.73
CA GLN A 53 0.21 31.37 -6.59
C GLN A 53 1.74 31.30 -6.60
N GLU A 54 2.30 30.10 -6.83
CA GLU A 54 3.75 29.89 -6.92
C GLU A 54 4.40 30.62 -8.10
N TYR A 55 3.68 30.78 -9.21
CA TYR A 55 4.12 31.63 -10.31
C TYR A 55 4.25 33.11 -9.87
N GLY A 56 3.29 33.59 -9.08
CA GLY A 56 3.30 34.94 -8.51
C GLY A 56 4.46 35.16 -7.55
N THR A 57 4.72 34.22 -6.64
CA THR A 57 5.84 34.31 -5.69
C THR A 57 7.20 34.23 -6.41
N ALA A 58 7.33 33.34 -7.40
CA ALA A 58 8.54 33.19 -8.20
C ALA A 58 8.91 34.46 -8.99
N SER A 59 7.94 35.33 -9.31
CA SER A 59 8.20 36.60 -10.01
C SER A 59 9.07 37.57 -9.19
N ASN A 60 9.04 37.44 -7.86
CA ASN A 60 9.81 38.27 -6.91
C ASN A 60 11.26 37.79 -6.70
N ILE A 61 11.68 36.72 -7.36
CA ILE A 61 13.06 36.22 -7.28
C ILE A 61 14.03 37.27 -7.83
N LYS A 62 15.05 37.64 -7.04
CA LYS A 62 16.04 38.69 -7.38
C LYS A 62 16.96 38.28 -8.54
N SER A 63 17.40 37.02 -8.57
CA SER A 63 18.27 36.51 -9.64
C SER A 63 17.49 36.37 -10.94
N ARG A 64 17.89 37.12 -11.98
CA ARG A 64 17.23 37.14 -13.29
C ARG A 64 17.20 35.75 -13.94
N VAL A 65 18.31 35.02 -13.88
CA VAL A 65 18.47 33.70 -14.54
C VAL A 65 17.62 32.65 -13.84
N ASN A 66 17.66 32.59 -12.51
CA ASN A 66 16.86 31.63 -11.73
C ASN A 66 15.37 31.94 -11.87
N ARG A 67 14.98 33.22 -11.85
CA ARG A 67 13.60 33.63 -12.06
C ARG A 67 13.04 33.14 -13.39
N LEU A 68 13.76 33.37 -14.50
CA LEU A 68 13.32 32.91 -15.82
C LEU A 68 13.19 31.38 -15.89
N SER A 69 14.12 30.66 -15.25
CA SER A 69 14.12 29.20 -15.23
C SER A 69 12.93 28.64 -14.43
N VAL A 70 12.66 29.18 -13.24
CA VAL A 70 11.53 28.77 -12.40
C VAL A 70 10.20 29.09 -13.06
N LEU A 71 10.04 30.30 -13.59
CA LEU A 71 8.80 30.69 -14.29
C LEU A 71 8.53 29.78 -15.50
N ALA A 72 9.56 29.49 -16.30
CA ALA A 72 9.43 28.58 -17.44
C ALA A 72 9.05 27.14 -17.01
N ALA A 73 9.63 26.64 -15.91
CA ALA A 73 9.29 25.32 -15.36
C ALA A 73 7.83 25.29 -14.88
N ILE A 74 7.37 26.29 -14.12
CA ILE A 74 5.99 26.37 -13.65
C ILE A 74 5.01 26.46 -14.84
N THR A 75 5.30 27.28 -15.85
CA THR A 75 4.46 27.35 -17.05
C THR A 75 4.37 26.01 -17.77
N SER A 76 5.48 25.27 -17.87
CA SER A 76 5.50 23.94 -18.50
C SER A 76 4.69 22.92 -17.67
N THR A 77 4.80 22.94 -16.34
CA THR A 77 3.99 22.13 -15.43
C THR A 77 2.49 22.42 -15.59
N GLN A 78 2.11 23.70 -15.66
CA GLN A 78 0.71 24.11 -15.89
C GLN A 78 0.17 23.63 -17.23
N GLN A 79 0.98 23.71 -18.30
CA GLN A 79 0.59 23.22 -19.63
C GLN A 79 0.35 21.71 -19.63
N ARG A 80 1.21 20.95 -18.96
CA ARG A 80 1.05 19.49 -18.82
C ARG A 80 -0.17 19.12 -18.00
N LEU A 81 -0.40 19.84 -16.89
CA LEU A 81 -1.54 19.60 -16.02
C LEU A 81 -2.88 19.82 -16.75
N LYS A 82 -2.94 20.77 -17.70
CA LYS A 82 -4.14 21.03 -18.54
C LYS A 82 -4.51 19.87 -19.46
N LEU A 83 -3.59 18.96 -19.80
CA LEU A 83 -3.89 17.78 -20.60
C LEU A 83 -4.76 16.78 -19.85
N TYR A 84 -4.73 16.82 -18.51
CA TYR A 84 -5.50 15.94 -17.65
C TYR A 84 -6.79 16.65 -17.21
N ASN A 85 -7.94 16.04 -17.49
CA ASN A 85 -9.23 16.57 -17.04
C ASN A 85 -9.56 16.15 -15.59
N ARG A 86 -9.07 14.96 -15.17
CA ARG A 86 -9.19 14.43 -13.80
C ARG A 86 -7.90 13.72 -13.42
N VAL A 87 -7.60 13.69 -12.11
CA VAL A 87 -6.47 12.92 -11.59
C VAL A 87 -6.76 11.43 -11.81
N PRO A 88 -5.82 10.67 -12.38
CA PRO A 88 -5.96 9.21 -12.54
C PRO A 88 -6.17 8.49 -11.20
N PRO A 89 -6.70 7.24 -11.21
CA PRO A 89 -7.06 6.51 -10.00
C PRO A 89 -5.88 6.20 -9.08
N ASN A 90 -4.65 6.10 -9.61
CA ASN A 90 -3.45 5.89 -8.79
C ASN A 90 -2.72 7.19 -8.41
N GLY A 91 -3.23 8.35 -8.83
CA GLY A 91 -2.56 9.64 -8.68
C GLY A 91 -1.81 10.06 -9.94
N LEU A 92 -1.16 11.23 -9.87
CA LEU A 92 -0.37 11.78 -10.98
C LEU A 92 0.98 12.27 -10.47
N VAL A 93 2.04 11.91 -11.19
CA VAL A 93 3.41 12.34 -10.89
C VAL A 93 3.90 13.20 -12.05
N LEU A 94 4.43 14.37 -11.73
CA LEU A 94 4.99 15.31 -12.68
C LEU A 94 6.41 15.72 -12.26
N PHE A 95 7.37 15.53 -13.15
CA PHE A 95 8.72 16.05 -13.01
C PHE A 95 9.03 16.99 -14.18
N VAL A 96 9.29 18.24 -13.87
CA VAL A 96 9.58 19.27 -14.88
C VAL A 96 10.81 20.04 -14.48
N GLY A 97 11.73 20.24 -15.41
CA GLY A 97 12.91 21.04 -15.14
C GLY A 97 13.85 21.15 -16.31
N THR A 98 14.95 21.84 -16.08
CA THR A 98 16.04 22.00 -17.05
C THR A 98 17.25 21.23 -16.56
N ILE A 99 17.64 20.21 -17.33
CA ILE A 99 18.83 19.40 -17.03
C ILE A 99 19.97 19.82 -17.95
N LEU A 100 21.19 19.81 -17.41
CA LEU A 100 22.39 19.98 -18.21
C LEU A 100 22.80 18.60 -18.73
N THR A 101 22.94 18.47 -20.05
CA THR A 101 23.49 17.25 -20.66
C THR A 101 25.02 17.29 -20.64
N ASP A 102 25.68 16.14 -20.80
CA ASP A 102 27.15 16.04 -20.82
C ASP A 102 27.81 16.90 -21.91
N GLU A 103 27.05 17.26 -22.96
CA GLU A 103 27.47 18.20 -24.01
C GLU A 103 27.39 19.69 -23.59
N GLY A 104 27.07 19.98 -22.33
CA GLY A 104 26.89 21.34 -21.82
C GLY A 104 25.64 22.07 -22.34
N LYS A 105 24.76 21.37 -23.07
CA LYS A 105 23.50 21.94 -23.56
C LYS A 105 22.40 21.79 -22.52
N GLU A 106 21.62 22.86 -22.34
CA GLU A 106 20.42 22.85 -21.52
C GLU A 106 19.28 22.13 -22.25
N LYS A 107 18.75 21.08 -21.63
CA LYS A 107 17.59 20.34 -22.14
C LYS A 107 16.42 20.50 -21.19
N LYS A 108 15.29 20.99 -21.71
CA LYS A 108 14.02 21.00 -20.99
C LYS A 108 13.46 19.59 -20.95
N VAL A 109 13.19 19.08 -19.76
CA VAL A 109 12.58 17.77 -19.54
C VAL A 109 11.26 17.93 -18.81
N SER A 110 10.26 17.19 -19.27
CA SER A 110 8.95 17.10 -18.67
C SER A 110 8.51 15.66 -18.74
N PHE A 111 8.39 15.01 -17.59
CA PHE A 111 7.90 13.66 -17.45
C PHE A 111 6.59 13.69 -16.67
N ASP A 112 5.57 13.08 -17.25
CA ASP A 112 4.27 12.89 -16.63
C ASP A 112 3.88 11.42 -16.78
N PHE A 113 3.53 10.78 -15.65
CA PHE A 113 3.10 9.38 -15.65
C PHE A 113 2.20 9.08 -14.46
N GLU A 114 1.37 8.04 -14.63
CA GLU A 114 0.59 7.45 -13.55
C GLU A 114 1.41 6.33 -12.87
N PRO A 115 1.57 6.34 -11.54
CA PRO A 115 2.25 5.28 -10.81
C PRO A 115 1.44 3.97 -10.82
N HIS A 116 2.11 2.83 -10.69
CA HIS A 116 1.43 1.52 -10.72
C HIS A 116 0.56 1.26 -9.47
N LYS A 117 0.83 1.98 -8.37
CA LYS A 117 0.15 1.87 -7.08
C LYS A 117 -0.35 3.25 -6.69
N PRO A 118 -1.49 3.33 -5.99
CA PRO A 118 -2.04 4.61 -5.54
C PRO A 118 -1.13 5.29 -4.52
N ILE A 119 -0.83 6.56 -4.75
CA ILE A 119 0.03 7.38 -3.87
C ILE A 119 -0.82 8.28 -2.99
N ASN A 120 -0.75 8.15 -1.67
CA ASN A 120 -1.52 9.00 -0.76
C ASN A 120 -0.80 10.32 -0.38
N THR A 121 0.47 10.47 -0.74
CA THR A 121 1.28 11.65 -0.43
C THR A 121 1.09 12.74 -1.48
N SER A 122 0.96 13.99 -1.03
CA SER A 122 0.99 15.18 -1.87
C SER A 122 2.32 15.87 -1.65
N LEU A 123 3.05 16.18 -2.72
CA LEU A 123 4.37 16.81 -2.63
C LEU A 123 4.52 17.85 -3.73
N TYR A 124 4.99 19.04 -3.37
CA TYR A 124 5.41 20.09 -4.29
C TYR A 124 6.72 20.68 -3.78
N LEU A 125 7.80 20.49 -4.55
CA LEU A 125 9.13 21.01 -4.22
C LEU A 125 9.81 21.54 -5.48
N CYS A 126 10.48 22.69 -5.34
CA CYS A 126 11.35 23.27 -6.35
C CYS A 126 12.79 23.28 -5.80
N ASP A 127 13.69 22.53 -6.42
CA ASP A 127 15.06 22.37 -5.96
C ASP A 127 16.03 22.20 -7.15
N ASN A 128 17.29 21.87 -6.89
CA ASN A 128 18.30 21.56 -7.91
C ASN A 128 18.31 20.10 -8.37
N LYS A 129 17.58 19.23 -7.67
CA LYS A 129 17.42 17.81 -7.95
C LYS A 129 15.94 17.43 -7.96
N PHE A 130 15.60 16.33 -8.62
CA PHE A 130 14.27 15.75 -8.50
C PHE A 130 14.15 14.94 -7.21
N HIS A 131 13.04 15.14 -6.48
CA HIS A 131 12.74 14.41 -5.27
C HIS A 131 11.90 13.19 -5.63
N THR A 132 12.55 12.02 -5.67
CA THR A 132 11.92 10.74 -6.05
C THR A 132 11.70 9.79 -4.87
N GLU A 133 11.96 10.24 -3.64
CA GLU A 133 11.90 9.45 -2.40
C GLU A 133 10.54 8.74 -2.25
N ALA A 134 9.44 9.48 -2.41
CA ALA A 134 8.08 8.92 -2.36
C ALA A 134 7.80 7.84 -3.42
N LEU A 135 8.53 7.82 -4.53
CA LEU A 135 8.40 6.79 -5.57
C LEU A 135 9.29 5.59 -5.30
N GLN A 136 10.44 5.79 -4.67
CA GLN A 136 11.33 4.71 -4.28
C GLN A 136 10.66 3.81 -3.24
N GLU A 137 9.97 4.40 -2.26
CA GLU A 137 9.16 3.64 -1.28
C GLU A 137 8.08 2.76 -1.96
N LEU A 138 7.47 3.24 -3.05
CA LEU A 138 6.43 2.48 -3.76
C LEU A 138 6.97 1.34 -4.62
N LEU A 139 8.20 1.52 -5.11
CA LEU A 139 8.95 0.57 -5.92
C LEU A 139 9.69 -0.48 -5.10
N GLU A 140 9.97 -0.18 -3.83
CA GLU A 140 10.37 -1.19 -2.88
C GLU A 140 9.25 -2.23 -2.84
N SER A 141 9.63 -3.48 -3.08
CA SER A 141 8.66 -4.54 -3.32
C SER A 141 7.88 -4.78 -2.04
N ASP A 142 6.71 -4.15 -1.95
CA ASP A 142 5.75 -4.44 -0.90
C ASP A 142 5.40 -5.92 -0.98
N SER A 143 6.02 -6.64 -0.06
CA SER A 143 5.69 -8.01 0.25
C SER A 143 4.22 -8.01 0.65
N LYS A 144 3.37 -8.69 -0.12
CA LYS A 144 1.94 -8.80 0.21
C LYS A 144 1.82 -9.70 1.42
N PHE A 145 1.28 -9.20 2.52
CA PHE A 145 1.03 -9.98 3.73
C PHE A 145 -0.45 -10.27 3.87
N GLY A 146 -0.77 -11.50 4.28
CA GLY A 146 -2.12 -11.91 4.60
C GLY A 146 -2.41 -11.74 6.08
N PHE A 147 -3.63 -11.34 6.39
CA PHE A 147 -4.13 -11.20 7.76
C PHE A 147 -5.40 -12.02 7.90
N ILE A 148 -5.44 -12.84 8.95
CA ILE A 148 -6.64 -13.54 9.38
C ILE A 148 -6.97 -13.01 10.77
N VAL A 149 -8.03 -12.20 10.84
CA VAL A 149 -8.54 -11.68 12.12
C VAL A 149 -9.69 -12.58 12.54
N MET A 150 -9.47 -13.39 13.57
CA MET A 150 -10.46 -14.28 14.15
C MET A 150 -11.11 -13.65 15.39
N ASP A 151 -12.42 -13.61 15.39
CA ASP A 151 -13.22 -13.22 16.54
C ASP A 151 -14.33 -14.26 16.81
N GLY A 152 -14.92 -14.22 18.01
CA GLY A 152 -16.04 -15.08 18.39
C GLY A 152 -17.34 -14.78 17.63
N ASN A 153 -17.41 -13.64 16.93
CA ASN A 153 -18.58 -13.23 16.14
C ASN A 153 -18.36 -13.36 14.62
N GLY A 154 -17.15 -13.68 14.18
CA GLY A 154 -16.80 -13.75 12.76
C GLY A 154 -15.31 -13.67 12.50
N THR A 155 -14.92 -13.89 11.24
CA THR A 155 -13.55 -13.66 10.80
C THR A 155 -13.48 -12.69 9.63
N LEU A 156 -12.33 -12.03 9.53
CA LEU A 156 -11.99 -11.16 8.42
C LEU A 156 -10.66 -11.62 7.81
N PHE A 157 -10.67 -11.80 6.49
CA PHE A 157 -9.50 -12.01 5.67
C PHE A 157 -9.15 -10.71 4.97
N GLY A 158 -7.92 -10.26 5.15
CA GLY A 158 -7.40 -9.06 4.51
C GLY A 158 -5.98 -9.27 4.04
N THR A 159 -5.55 -8.40 3.14
CA THR A 159 -4.16 -8.29 2.75
C THR A 159 -3.67 -6.87 2.91
N VAL A 160 -2.42 -6.73 3.33
CA VAL A 160 -1.73 -5.45 3.37
C VAL A 160 -0.51 -5.55 2.46
N ALA A 161 -0.36 -4.56 1.59
CA ALA A 161 0.81 -4.39 0.74
C ALA A 161 1.29 -2.95 0.92
N GLY A 162 2.38 -2.79 1.68
CA GLY A 162 2.91 -1.48 2.06
C GLY A 162 1.88 -0.68 2.84
N ASN A 163 1.46 0.45 2.28
CA ASN A 163 0.44 1.33 2.85
C ASN A 163 -1.00 0.99 2.41
N THR A 164 -1.17 0.08 1.44
CA THR A 164 -2.50 -0.29 0.94
C THR A 164 -3.09 -1.45 1.73
N ARG A 165 -4.33 -1.28 2.18
CA ARG A 165 -5.08 -2.28 2.97
C ARG A 165 -6.30 -2.71 2.19
N GLU A 166 -6.46 -4.01 1.99
CA GLU A 166 -7.56 -4.60 1.24
C GLU A 166 -8.27 -5.65 2.09
N VAL A 167 -9.58 -5.52 2.24
CA VAL A 167 -10.42 -6.56 2.87
C VAL A 167 -10.92 -7.48 1.77
N ILE A 168 -10.50 -8.75 1.81
CA ILE A 168 -10.85 -9.74 0.77
C ILE A 168 -12.23 -10.31 1.05
N HIS A 169 -12.43 -10.80 2.28
CA HIS A 169 -13.66 -11.46 2.65
C HIS A 169 -13.91 -11.32 4.15
N LYS A 170 -15.18 -11.17 4.52
CA LYS A 170 -15.64 -11.18 5.90
C LYS A 170 -16.86 -12.05 6.01
N PHE A 171 -16.92 -12.84 7.08
CA PHE A 171 -18.12 -13.60 7.40
C PHE A 171 -18.36 -13.62 8.91
N THR A 172 -19.62 -13.62 9.29
CA THR A 172 -20.06 -13.68 10.68
C THR A 172 -20.45 -15.10 11.06
N VAL A 173 -20.27 -15.43 12.34
CA VAL A 173 -20.65 -16.72 12.91
C VAL A 173 -21.29 -16.49 14.26
N ASP A 174 -22.39 -17.20 14.52
CA ASP A 174 -23.05 -17.20 15.83
C ASP A 174 -22.64 -18.44 16.63
N LEU A 175 -21.67 -18.24 17.53
CA LEU A 175 -21.19 -19.29 18.43
C LEU A 175 -22.00 -19.31 19.74
N PRO A 176 -22.43 -20.50 20.21
CA PRO A 176 -23.15 -20.59 21.47
C PRO A 176 -22.28 -20.12 22.64
N LYS A 177 -22.84 -19.20 23.42
CA LYS A 177 -22.17 -18.60 24.59
C LYS A 177 -21.98 -19.61 25.71
N LYS A 178 -21.00 -19.36 26.56
CA LYS A 178 -20.78 -20.17 27.77
C LYS A 178 -21.93 -19.97 28.75
N HIS A 179 -22.73 -21.02 28.94
CA HIS A 179 -23.74 -21.06 29.99
C HIS A 179 -23.07 -21.42 31.31
N GLY A 180 -23.26 -20.59 32.34
CA GLY A 180 -22.77 -20.81 33.70
C GLY A 180 -23.76 -21.53 34.61
N ARG A 181 -24.95 -21.87 34.13
CA ARG A 181 -25.98 -22.59 34.91
C ARG A 181 -25.77 -24.11 34.77
N GLY A 182 -25.52 -24.77 35.89
CA GLY A 182 -25.31 -26.22 35.96
C GLY A 182 -26.59 -27.03 35.74
N GLY A 183 -26.45 -28.29 35.33
CA GLY A 183 -27.55 -29.24 35.11
C GLY A 183 -27.12 -30.48 34.33
N GLN A 184 -28.01 -31.48 34.23
CA GLN A 184 -27.74 -32.74 33.50
C GLN A 184 -27.39 -32.52 32.02
N SER A 185 -27.91 -31.44 31.41
CA SER A 185 -27.65 -31.07 30.02
C SER A 185 -26.37 -30.23 29.83
N ALA A 186 -25.68 -29.81 30.91
CA ALA A 186 -24.51 -28.93 30.82
C ALA A 186 -23.37 -29.54 30.00
N LEU A 187 -23.10 -30.84 30.17
CA LEU A 187 -22.06 -31.55 29.40
C LEU A 187 -22.39 -31.61 27.91
N ARG A 188 -23.67 -31.83 27.56
CA ARG A 188 -24.13 -31.82 26.17
C ARG A 188 -23.95 -30.44 25.53
N PHE A 189 -24.28 -29.36 26.24
CA PHE A 189 -24.08 -27.99 25.74
C PHE A 189 -22.60 -27.58 25.66
N ALA A 190 -21.72 -28.17 26.49
CA ALA A 190 -20.28 -28.02 26.31
C ALA A 190 -19.82 -28.71 25.02
N ARG A 191 -20.18 -29.98 24.80
CA ARG A 191 -19.84 -30.72 23.57
C ARG A 191 -20.34 -30.02 22.30
N LEU A 192 -21.59 -29.55 22.29
CA LEU A 192 -22.15 -28.83 21.14
C LEU A 192 -21.43 -27.50 20.86
N ARG A 193 -20.89 -26.85 21.92
CA ARG A 193 -20.05 -25.65 21.76
C ARG A 193 -18.71 -25.99 21.15
N ASP A 194 -18.04 -27.03 21.63
CA ASP A 194 -16.74 -27.45 21.13
C ASP A 194 -16.84 -27.93 19.67
N GLU A 195 -17.90 -28.65 19.32
CA GLU A 195 -18.19 -29.08 17.96
C GLU A 195 -18.40 -27.88 17.01
N LYS A 196 -19.19 -26.87 17.44
CA LYS A 196 -19.37 -25.64 16.66
C LYS A 196 -18.08 -24.83 16.53
N ARG A 197 -17.25 -24.79 17.57
CA ARG A 197 -15.92 -24.14 17.52
C ARG A 197 -15.00 -24.84 16.54
N HIS A 198 -14.95 -26.17 16.57
CA HIS A 198 -14.15 -26.96 15.64
C HIS A 198 -14.61 -26.76 14.19
N ASN A 199 -15.93 -26.77 13.94
CA ASN A 199 -16.49 -26.49 12.61
C ASN A 199 -16.17 -25.06 12.13
N TYR A 200 -16.12 -24.10 13.05
CA TYR A 200 -15.73 -22.73 12.75
C TYR A 200 -14.25 -22.65 12.32
N VAL A 201 -13.34 -23.24 13.09
CA VAL A 201 -11.90 -23.29 12.76
C VAL A 201 -11.68 -23.98 11.40
N ARG A 202 -12.38 -25.09 11.14
CA ARG A 202 -12.34 -25.78 9.84
C ARG A 202 -12.75 -24.86 8.69
N LYS A 203 -13.89 -24.16 8.83
CA LYS A 203 -14.37 -23.23 7.82
C LYS A 203 -13.37 -22.09 7.56
N VAL A 204 -12.72 -21.59 8.61
CA VAL A 204 -11.68 -20.55 8.48
C VAL A 204 -10.46 -21.09 7.74
N ALA A 205 -10.00 -22.31 8.04
CA ALA A 205 -8.88 -22.95 7.36
C ALA A 205 -9.17 -23.15 5.86
N GLU A 206 -10.37 -23.64 5.52
CA GLU A 206 -10.80 -23.82 4.12
C GLU A 206 -10.85 -22.49 3.36
N LEU A 207 -11.41 -21.44 3.95
CA LEU A 207 -11.46 -20.11 3.33
C LEU A 207 -10.08 -19.48 3.20
N ALA A 208 -9.17 -19.73 4.15
CA ALA A 208 -7.79 -19.28 4.05
C ALA A 208 -7.08 -19.89 2.84
N VAL A 209 -7.27 -21.20 2.59
CA VAL A 209 -6.74 -21.89 1.40
C VAL A 209 -7.31 -21.26 0.13
N GLN A 210 -8.64 -21.05 0.06
CA GLN A 210 -9.29 -20.47 -1.11
C GLN A 210 -8.81 -19.05 -1.46
N HIS A 211 -8.47 -18.23 -0.46
CA HIS A 211 -8.10 -16.84 -0.68
C HIS A 211 -6.59 -16.59 -0.78
N PHE A 212 -5.77 -17.36 -0.06
CA PHE A 212 -4.32 -17.14 -0.02
C PHE A 212 -3.52 -18.07 -0.94
N ILE A 213 -4.13 -19.14 -1.47
CA ILE A 213 -3.49 -20.03 -2.43
C ILE A 213 -4.14 -19.84 -3.80
N THR A 214 -3.35 -19.48 -4.81
CA THR A 214 -3.78 -19.56 -6.20
C THR A 214 -2.78 -20.35 -7.02
N GLN A 215 -3.26 -21.29 -7.84
CA GLN A 215 -2.41 -22.15 -8.67
C GLN A 215 -1.31 -22.87 -7.85
N ASP A 216 -1.69 -23.48 -6.73
CA ASP A 216 -0.81 -24.20 -5.80
C ASP A 216 0.31 -23.38 -5.13
N LYS A 217 0.37 -22.06 -5.39
CA LYS A 217 1.36 -21.16 -4.80
C LYS A 217 0.69 -20.19 -3.83
N VAL A 218 1.37 -19.92 -2.71
CA VAL A 218 0.93 -18.92 -1.73
C VAL A 218 1.13 -17.53 -2.33
N ASN A 219 0.06 -16.74 -2.37
CA ASN A 219 0.05 -15.39 -2.93
C ASN A 219 0.69 -14.35 -2.01
N VAL A 220 0.81 -14.69 -0.73
CA VAL A 220 1.34 -13.83 0.31
C VAL A 220 2.74 -14.28 0.70
N THR A 221 3.59 -13.29 0.95
CA THR A 221 4.96 -13.48 1.44
C THR A 221 4.98 -14.02 2.87
N GLY A 222 4.00 -13.61 3.67
CA GLY A 222 3.73 -14.15 5.00
C GLY A 222 2.30 -13.89 5.46
N LEU A 223 1.93 -14.58 6.53
CA LEU A 223 0.60 -14.59 7.12
C LEU A 223 0.69 -14.19 8.60
N VAL A 224 -0.22 -13.33 9.03
CA VAL A 224 -0.38 -12.93 10.43
C VAL A 224 -1.74 -13.40 10.91
N LEU A 225 -1.75 -14.15 12.01
CA LEU A 225 -2.97 -14.57 12.69
C LEU A 225 -3.25 -13.59 13.82
N ALA A 226 -4.43 -12.98 13.84
CA ALA A 226 -4.84 -12.06 14.88
C ALA A 226 -6.15 -12.50 15.51
N GLY A 227 -6.32 -12.29 16.80
CA GLY A 227 -7.58 -12.56 17.48
C GLY A 227 -7.54 -12.20 18.96
N SER A 228 -8.71 -12.10 19.59
CA SER A 228 -8.87 -11.77 21.01
C SER A 228 -8.87 -13.01 21.93
N ALA A 229 -9.09 -14.19 21.36
CA ALA A 229 -9.21 -15.45 22.09
C ALA A 229 -8.23 -16.50 21.55
N ASP A 230 -8.15 -17.63 22.23
CA ASP A 230 -7.29 -18.76 21.89
C ASP A 230 -7.59 -19.41 20.53
N PHE A 231 -8.64 -18.98 19.82
CA PHE A 231 -9.00 -19.47 18.49
C PHE A 231 -7.86 -19.39 17.46
N LYS A 232 -7.04 -18.35 17.53
CA LYS A 232 -5.86 -18.20 16.66
C LYS A 232 -4.77 -19.22 16.95
N THR A 233 -4.63 -19.61 18.22
CA THR A 233 -3.68 -20.62 18.69
C THR A 233 -4.19 -22.01 18.33
N GLU A 234 -5.50 -22.26 18.50
CA GLU A 234 -6.17 -23.48 18.03
C GLU A 234 -6.01 -23.66 16.51
N LEU A 235 -6.20 -22.60 15.72
CA LEU A 235 -5.98 -22.65 14.27
C LEU A 235 -4.53 -22.99 13.93
N SER A 236 -3.56 -22.33 14.58
CA SER A 236 -2.13 -22.53 14.30
C SER A 236 -1.61 -23.91 14.72
N LEU A 237 -2.19 -24.53 15.75
CA LEU A 237 -1.82 -25.85 16.23
C LEU A 237 -2.60 -26.98 15.54
N SER A 238 -3.74 -26.66 14.91
CA SER A 238 -4.57 -27.67 14.28
C SER A 238 -3.98 -28.20 12.97
N ASP A 239 -4.03 -29.52 12.78
CA ASP A 239 -3.68 -30.20 11.52
C ASP A 239 -4.65 -29.86 10.37
N MET A 240 -5.73 -29.13 10.66
CA MET A 240 -6.70 -28.68 9.66
C MET A 240 -6.16 -27.52 8.81
N PHE A 241 -5.14 -26.81 9.30
CA PHE A 241 -4.56 -25.70 8.57
C PHE A 241 -3.53 -26.21 7.55
N ASP A 242 -3.62 -25.73 6.32
CA ASP A 242 -2.72 -26.17 5.26
C ASP A 242 -1.25 -25.88 5.63
N GLN A 243 -0.42 -26.91 5.57
CA GLN A 243 1.01 -26.86 5.92
C GLN A 243 1.76 -25.79 5.11
N ARG A 244 1.33 -25.49 3.87
CA ARG A 244 1.92 -24.45 3.03
C ARG A 244 1.69 -23.05 3.61
N LEU A 245 0.52 -22.80 4.20
CA LEU A 245 0.21 -21.55 4.88
C LEU A 245 0.82 -21.54 6.28
N ALA A 246 0.85 -22.67 6.98
CA ALA A 246 1.45 -22.81 8.30
C ALA A 246 2.94 -22.41 8.29
N ALA A 247 3.69 -22.83 7.27
CA ALA A 247 5.10 -22.45 7.08
C ALA A 247 5.31 -20.96 6.79
N LYS A 248 4.25 -20.22 6.45
CA LYS A 248 4.27 -18.78 6.16
C LYS A 248 3.72 -17.93 7.30
N ILE A 249 3.36 -18.52 8.44
CA ILE A 249 2.94 -17.77 9.63
C ILE A 249 4.16 -17.03 10.20
N ILE A 250 4.08 -15.70 10.26
CA ILE A 250 5.14 -14.86 10.84
C ILE A 250 4.91 -14.70 12.34
N LYS A 251 3.68 -14.33 12.73
CA LYS A 251 3.36 -14.00 14.11
C LYS A 251 1.87 -14.19 14.39
N VAL A 252 1.60 -14.51 15.65
CA VAL A 252 0.26 -14.55 16.23
C VAL A 252 0.11 -13.30 17.11
N VAL A 253 -0.90 -12.48 16.85
CA VAL A 253 -1.11 -11.17 17.50
C VAL A 253 -2.41 -11.18 18.31
N ASP A 254 -2.36 -10.65 19.54
CA ASP A 254 -3.55 -10.41 20.36
C ASP A 254 -4.19 -9.07 20.00
N VAL A 255 -5.49 -9.08 19.71
CA VAL A 255 -6.27 -7.87 19.47
C VAL A 255 -7.46 -7.79 20.39
N SER A 256 -7.79 -6.58 20.85
CA SER A 256 -8.93 -6.34 21.74
C SER A 256 -10.26 -6.28 20.99
N TYR A 257 -10.23 -5.96 19.69
CA TYR A 257 -11.40 -5.80 18.85
C TYR A 257 -11.33 -6.72 17.63
N GLY A 258 -12.47 -7.31 17.26
CA GLY A 258 -12.62 -8.09 16.02
C GLY A 258 -12.97 -7.22 14.80
N GLY A 259 -13.09 -7.88 13.64
CA GLY A 259 -13.54 -7.26 12.40
C GLY A 259 -12.59 -6.21 11.82
N GLU A 260 -13.15 -5.18 11.18
CA GLU A 260 -12.39 -4.13 10.48
C GLU A 260 -11.60 -3.24 11.45
N ASN A 261 -12.12 -3.02 12.67
CA ASN A 261 -11.40 -2.27 13.70
C ASN A 261 -10.18 -3.05 14.20
N GLY A 262 -10.33 -4.37 14.39
CA GLY A 262 -9.21 -5.27 14.66
C GLY A 262 -8.17 -5.24 13.55
N PHE A 263 -8.62 -5.32 12.29
CA PHE A 263 -7.75 -5.24 11.12
C PHE A 263 -6.94 -3.93 11.08
N ASN A 264 -7.54 -2.81 11.46
CA ASN A 264 -6.85 -1.53 11.56
C ASN A 264 -5.80 -1.50 12.68
N GLN A 265 -6.09 -2.12 13.83
CA GLN A 265 -5.16 -2.23 14.94
C GLN A 265 -3.95 -3.13 14.59
N VAL A 266 -4.19 -4.27 13.95
CA VAL A 266 -3.10 -5.16 13.49
C VAL A 266 -2.26 -4.49 12.43
N GLY A 267 -2.89 -3.75 11.49
CA GLY A 267 -2.17 -2.99 10.47
C GLY A 267 -1.25 -1.90 11.04
N PHE A 268 -1.52 -1.40 12.25
CA PHE A 268 -0.61 -0.49 12.96
C PHE A 268 0.50 -1.24 13.72
N CYS A 269 0.21 -2.41 14.28
CA CYS A 269 1.22 -3.26 14.90
C CYS A 269 2.21 -3.85 13.86
N TYR A 270 1.76 -4.00 12.62
CA TYR A 270 2.56 -4.46 11.48
C TYR A 270 3.78 -3.59 11.19
N SER A 271 3.68 -2.25 11.29
CA SER A 271 4.84 -1.37 11.04
C SER A 271 6.00 -1.65 11.98
N VAL A 272 5.71 -2.10 13.20
CA VAL A 272 6.71 -2.49 14.21
C VAL A 272 7.32 -3.87 13.91
N VAL A 273 6.54 -4.79 13.33
CA VAL A 273 7.01 -6.16 13.01
C VAL A 273 7.88 -6.19 11.75
N THR A 274 7.58 -5.35 10.76
CA THR A 274 8.40 -5.25 9.55
C THR A 274 9.74 -4.58 9.78
N SER A 275 9.83 -3.59 10.68
CA SER A 275 11.10 -2.98 11.04
C SER A 275 12.04 -3.99 11.72
N ASP A 276 11.50 -4.92 12.52
CA ASP A 276 12.29 -5.99 13.16
C ASP A 276 12.77 -7.07 12.17
N LEU A 277 12.00 -7.34 11.11
CA LEU A 277 12.39 -8.29 10.04
C LEU A 277 13.43 -7.72 9.07
N LEU A 278 13.47 -6.41 8.87
CA LEU A 278 14.47 -5.70 8.05
C LEU A 278 15.78 -5.39 8.80
N SER A 279 15.79 -5.53 10.13
CA SER A 279 16.95 -5.29 11.01
C SER A 279 17.80 -6.55 11.26
N ARG A 280 17.41 -7.71 10.72
CA ARG A 280 18.15 -8.98 10.77
C ARG A 280 18.58 -9.43 9.39
#